data_AF-A0A5D0QZM8-F1
#
_entry.id   AF-A0A5D0QZM8-F1
#
_cell.length_a   1.000
_cell.length_b   1.000
_cell.length_c   1.000
_cell.angle_alpha   90.00
_cell.angle_beta   90.00
_cell.angle_gamma   90.00
#
_symmetry.space_group_name_H-M   'P 1'
#
loop_
_entity.id
_entity.type
_entity.pdbx_description
1 polymer ?
#
loop_
_entity_poly.entity_id
_entity_poly.type
_entity_poly.pdbx_seq_one_letter_code
_entity_poly.pdbx_strand_id
1 'polypeptide(L)' 'MRTAVFKSYENGYFIFWFDNGEELAFEEVHPRVLKQFDLKNDENYIDQEFKIVFVEAPDPYDDDLVIYRVENLKPL' A
#
# COMPACT_ATOMS: atom_id res chain seq x y z
N MET A 1 -1.36 -8.31 11.06
CA MET A 1 -2.03 -8.35 9.74
C MET A 1 -3.29 -7.54 9.89
N ARG A 2 -3.43 -6.44 9.15
CA ARG A 2 -4.56 -5.52 9.24
C ARG A 2 -5.42 -5.65 7.98
N THR A 3 -6.62 -5.11 8.00
CA THR A 3 -7.47 -5.03 6.82
C THR A 3 -7.54 -3.59 6.36
N ALA A 4 -7.44 -3.37 5.04
CA ALA A 4 -7.56 -2.04 4.47
C ALA A 4 -8.12 -2.09 3.05
N VAL A 5 -8.81 -1.02 2.67
CA VAL A 5 -9.40 -0.82 1.35
C VAL A 5 -8.46 0.04 0.52
N PHE A 6 -8.08 -0.43 -0.67
CA PHE A 6 -7.31 0.38 -1.61
C PHE A 6 -8.21 1.47 -2.21
N LYS A 7 -7.76 2.73 -2.17
CA LYS A 7 -8.55 3.87 -2.65
C LYS A 7 -8.01 4.45 -3.93
N SER A 8 -6.71 4.76 -3.98
CA SER A 8 -6.11 5.32 -5.18
C SER A 8 -4.58 5.24 -5.15
N TYR A 9 -3.98 5.46 -6.32
CA TYR A 9 -2.57 5.76 -6.47
C TYR A 9 -2.43 7.18 -7.02
N GLU A 10 -2.00 8.12 -6.17
CA GLU A 10 -1.96 9.55 -6.48
C GLU A 10 -0.67 10.19 -5.96
N ASN A 11 -0.07 11.07 -6.77
CA ASN A 11 1.18 11.78 -6.42
C ASN A 11 2.33 10.86 -5.97
N GLY A 12 2.34 9.60 -6.42
CA GLY A 12 3.36 8.61 -6.07
C GLY A 12 3.04 7.76 -4.84
N TYR A 13 1.90 7.96 -4.19
CA TYR A 13 1.49 7.24 -2.98
C TYR A 13 0.32 6.30 -3.24
N PHE A 14 0.32 5.15 -2.57
CA PHE A 14 -0.82 4.24 -2.52
C PHE A 14 -1.65 4.51 -1.28
N ILE A 15 -2.90 4.91 -1.45
CA ILE A 15 -3.78 5.33 -0.36
C ILE A 15 -4.66 4.15 0.06
N PHE A 16 -4.64 3.83 1.35
CA PHE A 16 -5.45 2.78 1.95
C PHE A 16 -6.25 3.30 3.15
N TRP A 17 -7.50 2.87 3.23
CA TRP A 17 -8.38 3.12 4.38
C TRP A 17 -8.50 1.88 5.24
N PHE A 18 -8.12 1.98 6.49
CA PHE A 18 -8.16 0.89 7.46
C PHE A 18 -9.52 0.81 8.15
N ASP A 19 -9.84 -0.38 8.67
CA ASP A 19 -11.09 -0.68 9.37
C ASP A 19 -11.33 0.19 10.63
N ASN A 20 -10.26 0.70 11.24
CA ASN A 20 -10.29 1.64 12.35
C ASN A 20 -10.55 3.10 11.94
N GLY A 21 -10.72 3.38 10.64
CA GLY A 21 -10.92 4.71 10.09
C GLY A 21 -9.64 5.51 9.86
N GLU A 22 -8.46 4.91 10.06
CA GLU A 22 -7.18 5.53 9.70
C GLU A 22 -6.96 5.47 8.19
N GLU A 23 -6.49 6.57 7.62
CA GLU A 23 -5.96 6.62 6.27
C GLU A 23 -4.43 6.59 6.33
N LEU A 24 -3.81 5.68 5.57
CA LEU A 24 -2.37 5.67 5.39
C LEU A 24 -2.01 5.74 3.90
N ALA A 25 -1.02 6.57 3.61
CA ALA A 25 -0.35 6.66 2.33
C ALA A 25 0.95 5.86 2.40
N PHE A 26 1.19 5.02 1.40
CA PHE A 26 2.42 4.24 1.26
C PHE A 26 3.24 4.75 0.08
N GLU A 27 4.52 5.01 0.31
CA GLU A 27 5.49 5.44 -0.71
C GLU A 27 5.83 4.28 -1.66
N GLU A 28 5.86 3.05 -1.14
CA GLU A 28 6.28 1.89 -1.90
C GLU A 28 5.34 0.69 -1.72
N VAL A 29 5.17 -0.08 -2.80
CA VAL A 29 4.58 -1.41 -2.76
C VAL A 29 5.58 -2.38 -3.37
N HIS A 30 5.89 -3.45 -2.65
CA HIS A 30 6.88 -4.44 -3.06
C HIS A 30 6.54 -4.95 -4.49
N PRO A 31 7.51 -5.04 -5.43
CA PRO A 31 7.23 -5.36 -6.85
C PRO A 31 6.41 -6.64 -7.09
N ARG A 32 6.63 -7.66 -6.25
CA ARG A 32 5.86 -8.92 -6.27
C ARG A 32 4.35 -8.71 -6.03
N VAL A 33 3.97 -7.73 -5.20
CA VAL A 33 2.59 -7.37 -4.92
C VAL A 33 2.01 -6.66 -6.14
N LEU A 34 2.71 -5.67 -6.70
CA LEU A 34 2.27 -4.95 -7.91
C LEU A 34 2.13 -5.86 -9.14
N LYS A 35 2.94 -6.92 -9.24
CA LYS A 35 2.79 -7.93 -10.29
C LYS A 35 1.48 -8.74 -10.18
N GLN A 36 0.94 -8.89 -8.97
CA GLN A 36 -0.31 -9.62 -8.72
C GLN A 36 -1.53 -8.70 -8.74
N PHE A 37 -1.35 -7.47 -8.25
CA PHE A 37 -2.39 -6.46 -8.14
C PHE A 37 -1.82 -5.17 -8.74
N ASP A 38 -2.19 -4.86 -9.99
CA ASP A 38 -1.69 -3.66 -10.66
C ASP A 38 -2.41 -2.40 -10.13
N LEU A 39 -2.16 -2.07 -8.86
CA LEU A 39 -2.79 -0.97 -8.15
C LEU A 39 -2.54 0.40 -8.80
N LYS A 40 -1.55 0.51 -9.70
CA LYS A 40 -1.21 1.77 -10.36
C LYS A 40 -2.10 2.04 -11.57
N ASN A 41 -2.50 1.00 -12.30
CA ASN A 41 -3.16 1.15 -13.60
C ASN A 41 -4.53 0.47 -13.68
N ASP A 42 -4.81 -0.51 -12.82
CA ASP A 42 -6.06 -1.26 -12.84
C ASP A 42 -7.06 -0.69 -11.82
N GLU A 43 -7.99 0.11 -12.33
CA GLU A 43 -9.06 0.74 -11.56
C GLU A 43 -10.01 -0.28 -10.90
N ASN A 44 -10.02 -1.55 -11.32
CA ASN A 44 -10.85 -2.57 -10.68
C ASN A 44 -10.42 -2.87 -9.23
N TYR A 45 -9.20 -2.49 -8.85
CA TYR A 45 -8.73 -2.60 -7.48
C TYR A 45 -9.18 -1.46 -6.56
N ILE A 46 -9.72 -0.37 -7.11
CA ILE A 46 -10.31 0.70 -6.31
C ILE A 46 -11.48 0.13 -5.51
N ASP A 47 -11.56 0.52 -4.24
CA ASP A 47 -12.53 0.04 -3.27
C ASP A 47 -12.47 -1.47 -2.96
N GLN A 48 -11.41 -2.17 -3.41
CA GLN A 48 -11.16 -3.55 -3.01
C GLN A 48 -10.51 -3.63 -1.64
N GLU A 49 -10.99 -4.57 -0.83
CA GLU A 49 -10.53 -4.81 0.51
C GLU A 49 -9.45 -5.90 0.53
N PHE A 50 -8.36 -5.63 1.25
CA PHE A 50 -7.21 -6.52 1.35
C PHE A 50 -6.81 -6.74 2.80
N LYS A 51 -6.33 -7.96 3.09
CA LYS A 51 -5.43 -8.16 4.22
C LYS A 51 -4.04 -7.64 3.84
N ILE A 52 -3.58 -6.62 4.55
CA ILE A 52 -2.34 -5.90 4.28
C ILE A 52 -1.26 -6.20 5.32
N VAL A 53 -0.02 -6.32 4.85
CA VAL A 53 1.21 -6.34 5.65
C VAL A 53 2.13 -5.27 5.09
N PHE A 54 2.61 -4.39 5.97
CA PHE A 54 3.53 -3.30 5.62
C PHE A 54 4.60 -3.16 6.70
N VAL A 55 5.69 -2.46 6.36
CA VAL A 55 6.82 -2.17 7.24
C VAL A 55 7.26 -0.72 7.06
N GLU A 56 7.93 -0.17 8.08
CA GLU A 56 8.80 0.99 7.92
C GLU A 56 10.14 0.49 7.39
N ALA A 57 10.60 1.06 6.28
CA ALA A 57 11.90 0.76 5.67
C ALA A 57 12.74 2.05 5.60
N PRO A 58 14.08 1.97 5.67
CA PRO A 58 14.93 3.15 5.47
C PRO A 58 14.66 3.79 4.11
N ASP A 59 14.61 5.13 4.07
CA ASP A 59 14.52 5.84 2.80
C ASP A 59 15.82 5.58 1.99
N PRO A 60 15.72 5.28 0.68
CA PRO A 60 16.89 4.94 -0.14
C PRO A 60 17.85 6.11 -0.40
N TYR A 61 17.46 7.35 -0.07
CA TYR A 61 18.24 8.55 -0.27
C TYR A 61 18.68 9.22 1.03
N ASP A 62 18.01 8.93 2.16
CA ASP A 62 18.30 9.49 3.48
C ASP A 62 18.09 8.44 4.59
N ASP A 63 19.19 7.87 5.08
CA ASP A 63 19.16 6.81 6.09
C ASP A 63 18.56 7.26 7.45
N ASP A 64 18.38 8.57 7.68
CA ASP A 64 17.73 9.12 8.87
C ASP A 64 16.18 9.19 8.72
N LEU A 65 15.65 8.91 7.52
CA LEU A 65 14.22 8.88 7.21
C LEU A 65 13.72 7.45 7.00
N VAL A 66 12.40 7.26 7.16
CA VAL A 66 11.72 6.00 6.86
C VAL A 66 10.57 6.22 5.90
N ILE A 67 10.34 5.22 5.06
CA ILE A 67 9.18 5.11 4.17
C ILE A 67 8.30 3.95 4.62
N TYR A 68 7.01 4.03 4.33
CA TYR A 68 6.08 2.93 4.52
C TYR A 68 5.98 2.10 3.25
N ARG A 69 6.35 0.82 3.36
CA ARG A 69 6.30 -0.12 2.24
C ARG A 69 5.29 -1.23 2.48
N VAL A 70 4.40 -1.44 1.51
CA VAL A 70 3.51 -2.61 1.48
C VAL A 70 4.30 -3.84 1.04
N GLU A 71 4.39 -4.84 1.91
CA GLU A 71 5.10 -6.11 1.68
C GLU A 71 4.20 -7.19 1.09
N ASN A 72 2.90 -7.15 1.44
CA ASN A 72 1.96 -8.17 1.00
C ASN A 72 0.51 -7.68 1.01
N LEU A 73 -0.25 -8.12 0.00
CA LEU A 73 -1.70 -8.01 -0.05
C LEU A 73 -2.30 -9.40 -0.28
N LYS A 74 -3.44 -9.66 0.35
CA LYS A 74 -4.28 -10.81 0.04
C LYS A 74 -5.74 -10.35 -0.08
N PRO A 75 -6.46 -10.73 -1.15
CA PRO A 75 -7.89 -10.47 -1.22
C PRO A 75 -8.61 -11.18 -0.06
N LEU A 76 -9.73 -10.61 0.36
CA LEU A 76 -10.62 -11.21 1.35
C LEU A 76 -11.54 -12.28 0.76
#